data_AF-A0A830CB88-F1
#
_entry.id   AF-A0A830CB88-F1
#
_cell.length_a   1.000
_cell.length_b   1.000
_cell.length_c   1.000
_cell.angle_alpha   90.00
_cell.angle_beta   90.00
_cell.angle_gamma   90.00
#
_symmetry.space_group_name_H-M   'P 1'
#
loop_
_entity.id
_entity.type
_entity.pdbx_description
1 polymer ?
#
loop_
_entity_poly.entity_id
_entity_poly.type
_entity_poly.pdbx_seq_one_letter_code
_entity_poly.pdbx_strand_id
1 'polypeptide(L)'
;MDGYHGKDKEFRLVSGTDIALVSKSCDFLKSEYGVPLFWWKDEHKGMTRTSDGRWVLPEIEAHPADTAHHFEQVIRYARERLDLF
;
A
#
# COMPACT_ATOMS: atom_id res chain seq x y z
N MET A 1 -13.41 0.65 -7.90
CA MET A 1 -12.99 0.41 -9.30
C MET A 1 -13.63 1.51 -10.11
N ASP A 2 -12.84 2.50 -10.48
CA ASP A 2 -13.33 3.88 -10.60
C ASP A 2 -13.45 4.34 -12.05
N GLY A 3 -13.92 3.45 -12.91
CA GLY A 3 -14.18 3.78 -14.31
C GLY A 3 -14.35 2.59 -15.24
N TYR A 4 -14.32 1.37 -14.70
CA TYR A 4 -14.77 0.19 -15.40
C TYR A 4 -16.31 0.10 -15.36
N HIS A 5 -16.94 0.04 -16.54
CA HIS A 5 -18.41 0.02 -16.69
C HIS A 5 -18.96 -1.29 -17.29
N GLY A 6 -18.08 -2.27 -17.51
CA GLY A 6 -18.41 -3.54 -18.16
C GLY A 6 -17.62 -3.74 -19.45
N LYS A 7 -17.66 -4.99 -19.94
CA LYS A 7 -17.08 -5.36 -21.23
C LYS A 7 -17.73 -4.55 -22.35
N ASP A 8 -16.92 -4.09 -23.31
CA ASP A 8 -17.35 -3.29 -24.47
C ASP A 8 -17.97 -1.93 -24.14
N LYS A 9 -17.83 -1.45 -22.90
CA LYS A 9 -18.18 -0.08 -22.52
C LYS A 9 -16.93 0.78 -22.39
N GLU A 10 -17.09 2.06 -22.70
CA GLU A 10 -16.02 3.04 -22.53
C GLU A 10 -15.61 3.18 -21.06
N PHE A 11 -14.32 3.41 -20.86
CA PHE A 11 -13.83 3.86 -19.56
C PHE A 11 -14.35 5.27 -19.29
N ARG A 12 -14.98 5.47 -18.13
CA ARG A 12 -15.41 6.79 -17.68
C ARG A 12 -15.16 6.93 -16.20
N LEU A 13 -14.28 7.85 -15.82
CA LEU A 13 -14.01 8.16 -14.42
C LEU A 13 -15.33 8.57 -13.73
N VAL A 14 -15.74 7.82 -12.69
CA VAL A 14 -17.02 8.05 -11.98
C VAL A 14 -16.81 8.80 -10.67
N SER A 15 -15.64 8.61 -10.06
CA SER A 15 -15.23 9.24 -8.80
C SER A 15 -14.08 10.20 -9.03
N GLY A 16 -13.97 11.24 -8.21
CA GLY A 16 -12.84 12.17 -8.23
C GLY A 16 -11.53 11.60 -7.66
N THR A 17 -11.29 10.30 -7.80
CA THR A 17 -10.09 9.63 -7.28
C THR A 17 -8.86 10.16 -8.03
N ASP A 18 -7.89 10.65 -7.26
CA ASP A 18 -6.66 11.20 -7.82
C ASP A 18 -5.87 10.11 -8.58
N ILE A 19 -5.53 10.41 -9.83
CA ILE A 19 -4.76 9.52 -10.71
C ILE A 19 -3.37 9.22 -10.13
N ALA A 20 -2.83 10.10 -9.28
CA ALA A 20 -1.55 9.89 -8.63
C ALA A 20 -1.55 8.65 -7.73
N LEU A 21 -2.72 8.24 -7.19
CA LEU A 21 -2.84 7.05 -6.35
C LEU A 21 -2.49 5.76 -7.09
N VAL A 22 -2.57 5.73 -8.42
CA VAL A 22 -2.12 4.59 -9.21
C VAL A 22 -0.63 4.36 -8.97
N SER A 23 0.20 5.39 -9.01
CA SER A 23 1.65 5.29 -8.79
C SER A 23 2.06 5.22 -7.32
N LYS A 24 1.12 5.03 -6.38
CA LYS A 24 1.41 4.95 -4.94
C LYS A 24 2.51 3.93 -4.64
N SER A 25 2.42 2.75 -5.24
CA SER A 25 3.37 1.64 -5.07
C SER A 25 3.70 0.93 -6.38
N CYS A 26 3.52 1.60 -7.52
CA CYS A 26 3.85 1.06 -8.86
C CYS A 26 4.25 2.18 -9.84
N ASP A 27 4.52 1.81 -11.08
CA ASP A 27 4.98 2.68 -12.18
C ASP A 27 4.03 2.70 -13.40
N PHE A 28 2.73 2.43 -13.19
CA PHE A 28 1.78 2.31 -14.30
C PHE A 28 1.36 3.64 -14.94
N LEU A 29 1.54 4.78 -14.27
CA LEU A 29 1.16 6.08 -14.82
C LEU A 29 2.21 6.57 -15.82
N LYS A 30 1.77 7.11 -16.96
CA LYS A 30 2.66 7.71 -17.96
C LYS A 30 3.41 8.91 -17.39
N SER A 31 4.65 9.11 -17.85
CA SER A 31 5.51 10.22 -17.40
C SER A 31 4.95 11.61 -17.69
N GLU A 32 4.07 11.76 -18.70
CA GLU A 32 3.39 13.00 -19.07
C GLU A 32 2.56 13.61 -17.92
N TYR A 33 2.13 12.80 -16.96
CA TYR A 33 1.36 13.26 -15.80
C TYR A 33 2.24 13.83 -14.67
N GLY A 34 3.57 13.70 -14.75
CA GLY A 34 4.50 14.30 -13.78
C GLY A 34 4.45 13.73 -12.36
N VAL A 35 3.74 12.61 -12.14
CA VAL A 35 3.67 11.94 -10.83
C VAL A 35 4.93 11.07 -10.64
N PRO A 36 5.64 11.20 -9.51
CA PRO A 36 6.78 10.34 -9.22
C PRO A 36 6.36 8.86 -9.11
N LEU A 37 7.22 7.97 -9.60
CA LEU A 37 7.03 6.52 -9.46
C LEU A 37 7.21 6.12 -8.00
N PHE A 38 6.41 5.16 -7.51
CA PHE A 38 6.52 4.65 -6.13
C PHE A 38 6.58 5.77 -5.08
N TRP A 39 5.76 6.81 -5.26
CA TRP A 39 5.92 8.05 -4.51
C TRP A 39 5.60 7.90 -3.03
N TRP A 40 4.78 6.90 -2.66
CA TRP A 40 4.40 6.72 -1.28
C TRP A 40 5.55 6.08 -0.50
N LYS A 41 5.98 6.80 0.53
CA LYS A 41 7.01 6.38 1.45
C LYS A 41 6.74 7.03 2.80
N ASP A 42 7.06 6.33 3.87
CA ASP A 42 7.06 6.95 5.19
C ASP A 42 8.01 8.14 5.21
N GLU A 43 7.62 9.18 5.94
CA GLU A 43 8.46 10.35 6.15
C GLU A 43 9.81 9.89 6.74
N HIS A 44 10.91 10.34 6.14
CA HIS A 44 12.27 9.90 6.51
C HIS A 44 12.44 8.37 6.53
N LYS A 45 11.66 7.62 5.74
CA LYS A 45 11.60 6.14 5.74
C LYS A 45 11.24 5.56 7.12
N GLY A 46 10.41 6.27 7.89
CA GLY A 46 9.99 5.86 9.23
C GLY A 46 11.01 6.18 10.32
N MET A 47 12.13 6.83 10.00
CA MET A 47 13.11 7.22 11.00
C MET A 47 12.68 8.49 11.73
N THR A 48 12.96 8.56 13.03
CA THR A 48 12.74 9.73 13.86
C THR A 48 14.07 10.31 14.32
N ARG A 49 14.15 11.64 14.42
CA ARG A 49 15.36 12.32 14.89
C ARG A 49 15.32 12.47 16.41
N THR A 50 16.34 11.95 17.08
CA THR A 50 16.49 12.02 18.54
C THR A 50 16.97 13.40 18.98
N SER A 51 16.90 13.68 20.30
CA SER A 51 17.35 14.95 20.88
C SER A 51 18.87 15.18 20.76
N ASP A 52 19.66 14.11 20.70
CA ASP A 52 21.11 14.16 20.42
C ASP A 52 21.42 14.21 18.90
N GLY A 53 20.39 14.28 18.06
CA GLY A 53 20.50 14.54 16.62
C GLY A 53 20.72 13.30 15.74
N ARG A 54 20.66 12.09 16.31
CA ARG A 54 20.75 10.82 15.57
C ARG A 54 19.41 10.47 14.92
N TRP A 55 19.45 9.64 13.88
CA TRP A 55 18.25 9.07 13.26
C TRP A 55 18.08 7.64 13.74
N VAL A 56 16.92 7.33 14.32
CA VAL A 56 16.60 5.99 14.82
C VAL A 56 15.29 5.52 14.20
N LEU A 57 15.22 4.23 13.87
CA LEU A 57 13.94 3.59 13.57
C LEU A 57 13.27 3.31 14.92
N PRO A 58 12.10 3.89 15.21
CA PRO A 58 11.39 3.56 16.45
C PRO A 58 11.05 2.08 16.46
N GLU A 59 11.07 1.47 17.64
CA GLU A 59 10.53 0.13 17.81
C GLU A 59 9.04 0.20 17.43
N ILE A 60 8.66 -0.57 16.42
CA ILE A 60 7.27 -0.65 15.98
C ILE A 60 6.50 -1.16 17.19
N GLU A 61 5.53 -0.37 17.64
CA GLU A 61 4.60 -0.75 18.69
C GLU A 61 4.14 -2.18 18.39
N ALA A 62 4.58 -3.13 19.22
CA ALA A 62 4.27 -4.53 19.00
C ALA A 62 2.75 -4.61 18.89
N HIS A 63 2.27 -5.06 17.73
CA HIS A 63 0.84 -5.27 17.56
C HIS A 63 0.35 -6.07 18.78
N PRO A 64 -0.83 -5.75 19.33
CA PRO A 64 -1.36 -6.50 20.46
C PRO A 64 -1.26 -8.00 20.15
N ALA A 65 -1.00 -8.81 21.18
CA ALA A 65 -0.60 -10.22 21.00
C ALA A 65 -1.59 -11.03 20.15
N ASP A 66 -2.84 -10.58 20.04
CA ASP A 66 -3.89 -11.14 19.21
C ASP A 66 -3.68 -10.95 17.70
N THR A 67 -2.92 -9.94 17.27
CA THR A 67 -2.72 -9.66 15.85
C THR A 67 -1.90 -10.78 15.20
N ALA A 68 -0.86 -11.27 15.88
CA ALA A 68 -0.09 -12.43 15.44
C ALA A 68 -0.98 -13.69 15.30
N HIS A 69 -1.88 -13.91 16.27
CA HIS A 69 -2.81 -15.03 16.23
C HIS A 69 -3.77 -14.97 15.03
N HIS A 70 -4.30 -13.80 14.70
CA HIS A 70 -5.17 -13.64 13.53
C HIS A 70 -4.41 -13.83 12.21
N PHE A 71 -3.16 -13.37 12.13
CA PHE A 71 -2.31 -13.64 10.96
C PHE A 71 -2.04 -15.12 10.76
N GLU A 72 -1.75 -15.88 11.83
CA GLU A 72 -1.58 -17.33 11.75
C GLU A 72 -2.84 -18.04 11.25
N GLN A 73 -4.02 -17.61 11.73
CA GLN A 73 -5.30 -18.17 11.26
C GLN A 73 -5.53 -17.90 9.76
N VAL A 74 -5.22 -16.69 9.28
CA VAL A 74 -5.35 -16.33 7.87
C VAL A 74 -4.37 -17.12 7.00
N ILE A 75 -3.10 -17.26 7.44
CA ILE A 75 -2.10 -18.05 6.73
C ILE A 75 -2.51 -19.53 6.69
N ARG A 76 -2.99 -20.08 7.80
CA ARG A 76 -3.52 -21.46 7.85
C ARG A 76 -4.68 -21.64 6.88
N TYR A 77 -5.65 -20.72 6.89
CA TYR A 77 -6.78 -20.75 5.96
C TYR A 77 -6.33 -20.69 4.50
N ALA A 78 -5.39 -19.80 4.16
CA ALA A 78 -4.86 -19.69 2.80
C ALA A 78 -4.18 -20.98 2.34
N ARG A 79 -3.39 -21.62 3.21
CA ARG A 79 -2.76 -22.92 2.94
C ARG A 79 -3.78 -24.04 2.74
N GLU A 80 -4.81 -24.10 3.57
CA GLU A 80 -5.76 -25.21 3.55
C GLU A 80 -6.86 -25.08 2.50
N ARG A 81 -7.17 -23.86 2.05
CA ARG A 81 -8.34 -23.60 1.19
C ARG A 81 -8.06 -22.86 -0.10
N LEU A 82 -6.89 -22.24 -0.26
CA LEU A 82 -6.59 -21.41 -1.43
C LEU A 82 -5.37 -21.88 -2.22
N ASP A 83 -4.69 -22.97 -1.82
CA ASP A 83 -3.45 -23.50 -2.45
C ASP A 83 -2.44 -22.39 -2.80
N LEU A 84 -2.34 -21.37 -1.95
CA LEU A 84 -1.35 -20.32 -2.09
C LEU A 84 -0.13 -20.71 -1.24
N PHE A 85 1.00 -20.90 -1.96
CA PHE A 85 2.33 -21.40 -1.54
C PHE A 85 2.54 -22.91 -1.63
#